data_AF-A0A101GWA7-F1
#
_entry.id   AF-A0A101GWA7-F1
#
_cell.length_a   1.000
_cell.length_b   1.000
_cell.length_c   1.000
_cell.angle_alpha   90.00
_cell.angle_beta   90.00
_cell.angle_gamma   90.00
#
_symmetry.space_group_name_H-M   'P 1'
#
loop_
_entity.id
_entity.type
_entity.pdbx_description
1 polymer ?
#
loop_
_entity_poly.entity_id
_entity_poly.type
_entity_poly.pdbx_seq_one_letter_code
_entity_poly.pdbx_strand_id
1 'polypeptide(L)'
;MAQMFLSCDLDIFNEKSAKFVESICEMEHSPLWSNILDDTLSLKNFIKPENNTRRQLLPVYYRKNGAIYIIRANSLDKLDYLYTDGSYAYIMPAERSIDIDSLIDLKIAEIVLNENEIK
;
A
#
# COMPACT_ATOMS: atom_id res chain seq x y z
N MET A 1 20.12 4.72 6.55
CA MET A 1 19.01 3.94 5.97
C MET A 1 17.68 4.68 6.10
N ALA A 2 17.18 5.03 7.30
CA ALA A 2 15.94 5.83 7.44
C ALA A 2 15.94 7.18 6.69
N GLN A 3 17.10 7.84 6.62
CA GLN A 3 17.25 9.15 5.98
C GLN A 3 17.14 9.15 4.44
N MET A 4 17.22 7.97 3.80
CA MET A 4 17.15 7.82 2.33
C MET A 4 15.72 7.56 1.82
N PHE A 5 14.79 7.21 2.71
CA PHE A 5 13.40 6.93 2.32
C PHE A 5 12.52 8.17 2.38
N LEU A 6 12.76 9.05 3.36
CA LEU A 6 12.14 10.37 3.46
C LEU A 6 12.55 11.32 2.32
N SER A 7 13.57 10.97 1.52
CA SER A 7 13.95 11.79 0.37
C SER A 7 13.05 11.52 -0.83
N CYS A 8 12.73 10.26 -1.15
CA CYS A 8 12.03 9.94 -2.39
C CYS A 8 10.55 10.34 -2.42
N ASP A 9 9.83 10.15 -1.33
CA ASP A 9 8.46 10.64 -1.13
C ASP A 9 8.41 12.18 -1.13
N LEU A 10 9.39 12.82 -0.49
CA LEU A 10 9.54 14.28 -0.50
C LEU A 10 9.95 14.83 -1.87
N ASP A 11 10.75 14.09 -2.63
CA ASP A 11 11.12 14.41 -4.02
C ASP A 11 9.86 14.39 -4.90
N ILE A 12 9.04 13.34 -4.80
CA ILE A 12 7.73 13.30 -5.48
C ILE A 12 6.89 14.50 -5.07
N PHE A 13 6.82 14.81 -3.78
CA PHE A 13 6.04 15.93 -3.27
C PHE A 13 6.50 17.28 -3.86
N ASN A 14 7.81 17.51 -3.92
CA ASN A 14 8.40 18.75 -4.43
C ASN A 14 8.32 18.83 -5.96
N GLU A 15 8.80 17.81 -6.68
CA GLU A 15 8.85 17.78 -8.15
C GLU A 15 7.47 17.85 -8.78
N LYS A 16 6.48 17.17 -8.20
CA LYS A 16 5.08 17.23 -8.68
C LYS A 16 4.32 18.44 -8.15
N SER A 17 4.94 19.27 -7.30
CA SER A 17 4.26 20.33 -6.56
C SER A 17 3.00 19.82 -5.84
N ALA A 18 3.06 18.57 -5.34
CA ALA A 18 1.92 17.81 -4.85
C ALA A 18 1.18 18.53 -3.71
N LYS A 19 -0.11 18.24 -3.60
CA LYS A 19 -0.90 18.60 -2.41
C LYS A 19 -0.85 17.48 -1.38
N PHE A 20 -0.78 16.24 -1.86
CA PHE A 20 -0.81 15.03 -1.06
C PHE A 20 0.06 13.94 -1.66
N VAL A 21 0.82 13.25 -0.82
CA VAL A 21 1.55 12.02 -1.15
C VAL A 21 1.25 10.98 -0.07
N GLU A 22 0.86 9.79 -0.48
CA GLU A 22 0.68 8.63 0.41
C GLU A 22 1.61 7.50 -0.02
N SER A 23 2.23 6.83 0.95
CA SER A 23 2.91 5.58 0.67
C SER A 23 1.92 4.43 0.50
N ILE A 24 2.14 3.65 -0.54
CA ILE A 24 1.38 2.44 -0.85
C ILE A 24 2.35 1.31 -1.17
N CYS A 25 1.90 0.07 -1.09
CA CYS A 25 2.68 -1.08 -1.55
C CYS A 25 1.82 -1.98 -2.44
N GLU A 26 2.46 -2.79 -3.27
CA GLU A 26 1.74 -3.79 -4.08
C GLU A 26 1.01 -4.78 -3.15
N MET A 27 -0.20 -5.19 -3.54
CA MET A 27 -0.95 -6.19 -2.80
C MET A 27 -0.37 -7.59 -3.00
N GLU A 28 -0.23 -8.31 -1.89
CA GLU A 28 0.21 -9.70 -1.85
C GLU A 28 -0.81 -10.62 -2.51
N HIS A 29 -2.09 -10.27 -2.44
CA HIS A 29 -3.20 -10.98 -3.07
C HIS A 29 -4.09 -10.00 -3.82
N SER A 30 -4.43 -10.30 -5.08
CA SER A 30 -5.30 -9.42 -5.86
C SER A 30 -6.69 -9.34 -5.21
N PRO A 31 -7.27 -8.14 -5.04
CA PRO A 31 -8.63 -7.99 -4.54
C PRO A 31 -9.66 -8.60 -5.49
N LEU A 32 -9.30 -8.85 -6.76
CA LEU A 32 -10.15 -9.58 -7.71
C LEU A 32 -10.31 -11.06 -7.37
N TRP A 33 -9.48 -11.59 -6.47
CA TRP A 33 -9.55 -12.95 -5.91
C TRP A 33 -10.04 -12.98 -4.46
N SER A 34 -10.72 -11.93 -4.04
CA SER A 34 -11.35 -11.84 -2.74
C SER A 34 -12.82 -11.47 -2.90
N ASN A 35 -13.67 -12.02 -2.04
CA ASN A 35 -15.08 -11.68 -1.98
C ASN A 35 -15.62 -12.00 -0.58
N ILE A 36 -16.84 -11.57 -0.32
CA ILE A 36 -17.57 -11.91 0.91
C ILE A 36 -18.21 -13.29 0.78
N LEU A 37 -18.39 -13.96 1.92
CA LEU A 37 -19.22 -15.16 2.04
C LEU A 37 -20.49 -14.79 2.81
N ASP A 38 -21.61 -15.35 2.38
CA ASP A 38 -22.83 -15.38 3.19
C ASP A 38 -22.79 -16.56 4.17
N ASP A 39 -23.83 -16.67 5.00
CA ASP A 39 -23.95 -17.74 6.00
C ASP A 39 -24.05 -19.15 5.38
N THR A 40 -24.31 -19.25 4.06
CA THR A 40 -24.37 -20.54 3.37
C THR A 40 -22.98 -21.09 3.05
N LEU A 41 -21.93 -20.28 3.17
CA LEU A 41 -20.55 -20.60 2.79
C LEU A 41 -20.39 -21.03 1.32
N SER A 42 -21.36 -20.67 0.47
CA SER A 42 -21.35 -21.02 -0.94
C SER A 42 -20.33 -20.19 -1.70
N LEU A 43 -19.51 -20.87 -2.53
CA LEU A 43 -18.58 -20.23 -3.45
C LEU A 43 -19.20 -19.92 -4.83
N LYS A 44 -20.52 -20.08 -4.98
CA LYS A 44 -21.20 -19.78 -6.24
C LYS A 44 -20.98 -18.32 -6.61
N ASN A 45 -20.37 -18.08 -7.77
CA ASN A 45 -19.99 -16.75 -8.27
C ASN A 45 -19.02 -15.97 -7.36
N PHE A 46 -18.24 -16.67 -6.52
CA PHE A 46 -17.29 -16.03 -5.61
C PHE A 46 -16.25 -15.19 -6.36
N ILE A 47 -15.72 -15.71 -7.47
CA ILE A 47 -14.86 -14.96 -8.40
C ILE A 47 -15.57 -14.82 -9.75
N LYS A 48 -15.48 -13.63 -10.36
CA LYS A 48 -16.00 -13.40 -11.71
C LYS A 48 -15.18 -14.19 -12.75
N PRO A 49 -15.80 -14.83 -13.75
CA PRO A 49 -15.08 -15.64 -14.74
C PRO A 49 -13.91 -14.92 -15.43
N GLU A 50 -14.05 -13.62 -15.72
CA GLU A 50 -13.01 -12.79 -16.34
C GLU A 50 -11.77 -12.59 -15.46
N ASN A 51 -11.92 -12.72 -14.13
CA ASN A 51 -10.83 -12.62 -13.17
C ASN A 51 -10.23 -13.99 -12.81
N ASN A 52 -10.84 -15.09 -13.28
CA ASN A 52 -10.36 -16.45 -13.05
C ASN A 52 -9.24 -16.81 -14.02
N THR A 53 -8.19 -16.00 -14.03
CA THR A 53 -6.97 -16.18 -14.83
C THR A 53 -5.79 -16.43 -13.92
N ARG A 54 -4.56 -16.40 -14.43
CA ARG A 54 -3.35 -16.47 -13.61
C ARG A 54 -3.03 -15.10 -13.02
N ARG A 55 -2.45 -15.05 -11.81
CA ARG A 55 -2.15 -13.78 -11.10
C ARG A 55 -1.35 -12.81 -11.97
N GLN A 56 -0.35 -13.30 -12.68
CA GLN A 56 0.52 -12.49 -13.53
C GLN A 56 -0.18 -11.86 -14.75
N LEU A 57 -1.42 -12.27 -15.04
CA LEU A 57 -2.25 -11.68 -16.10
C LEU A 57 -3.28 -10.70 -15.55
N LEU A 58 -3.44 -10.61 -14.22
CA LEU A 58 -4.30 -9.62 -13.59
C LEU A 58 -3.58 -8.26 -13.51
N PRO A 59 -4.34 -7.15 -13.44
CA PRO A 59 -3.77 -5.87 -13.09
C PRO A 59 -3.05 -5.93 -11.73
N VAL A 60 -1.99 -5.14 -11.59
CA VAL A 60 -1.33 -4.92 -10.31
C VAL A 60 -2.23 -4.03 -9.45
N TYR A 61 -2.48 -4.46 -8.22
CA TYR A 61 -3.24 -3.69 -7.23
C TYR A 61 -2.30 -3.23 -6.13
N TYR A 62 -2.59 -2.07 -5.56
CA TYR A 62 -1.84 -1.49 -4.47
C TYR A 62 -2.74 -1.26 -3.26
N ARG A 63 -2.17 -1.40 -2.07
CA ARG A 63 -2.82 -1.10 -0.79
C ARG A 63 -2.10 0.03 -0.08
N LYS A 64 -2.85 0.79 0.72
CA LYS A 64 -2.25 1.67 1.73
C LYS A 64 -1.38 0.83 2.67
N ASN A 65 -0.27 1.38 3.10
CA ASN A 65 0.60 0.73 4.08
C ASN A 65 0.73 1.50 5.40
N GLY A 66 0.07 2.65 5.52
CA GLY A 66 0.04 3.44 6.76
C GLY A 66 1.36 4.14 7.13
N ALA A 67 2.42 4.00 6.34
CA ALA A 67 3.76 4.44 6.74
C ALA A 67 3.97 5.95 6.61
N ILE A 68 3.54 6.56 5.50
CA ILE A 68 3.86 7.95 5.15
C ILE A 68 2.64 8.64 4.55
N TYR A 69 2.36 9.83 5.10
CA TYR A 69 1.38 10.79 4.60
C TYR A 69 2.03 12.17 4.57
N ILE A 70 2.26 12.74 3.38
CA ILE A 70 2.73 14.12 3.22
C ILE A 70 1.58 14.97 2.70
N ILE A 71 1.25 16.03 3.41
CA ILE A 71 0.19 16.96 3.01
C ILE A 71 0.65 18.40 3.13
N ARG A 72 0.30 19.23 2.14
CA ARG A 72 0.50 20.67 2.26
C ARG A 72 -0.49 21.21 3.29
N ALA A 73 -0.01 21.80 4.38
CA ALA A 73 -0.84 22.26 5.49
C ALA A 73 -1.99 23.20 5.05
N ASN A 74 -1.74 24.11 4.09
CA ASN A 74 -2.78 25.02 3.57
C ASN A 74 -3.85 24.34 2.68
N SER A 75 -3.68 23.06 2.40
CA SER A 75 -4.63 22.23 1.65
C SER A 75 -5.50 21.38 2.58
N LEU A 76 -5.15 21.25 3.87
CA LEU A 76 -5.84 20.41 4.84
C LEU A 76 -7.32 20.81 4.99
N ASP A 77 -7.59 22.11 5.16
CA ASP A 77 -8.95 22.64 5.36
C ASP A 77 -9.82 22.64 4.09
N LYS A 78 -9.22 22.30 2.93
CA LYS A 78 -9.87 22.32 1.62
C LYS A 78 -10.03 20.93 1.01
N LEU A 79 -9.54 19.89 1.69
CA LEU A 79 -9.58 18.51 1.25
C LEU A 79 -10.68 17.78 2.04
N ASP A 80 -11.94 17.90 1.61
CA ASP A 80 -13.00 16.99 2.05
C ASP A 80 -12.66 15.52 1.70
N TYR A 81 -11.73 15.33 0.75
CA TYR A 81 -11.27 14.05 0.28
C TYR A 81 -9.79 14.12 -0.17
N LEU A 82 -8.95 13.18 0.30
CA LEU A 82 -7.51 13.19 0.06
C LEU A 82 -7.11 12.74 -1.36
N TYR A 83 -7.93 11.96 -2.06
CA TYR A 83 -7.60 11.42 -3.38
C TYR A 83 -8.17 12.30 -4.50
N THR A 84 -7.54 13.45 -4.70
CA THR A 84 -7.95 14.47 -5.69
C THR A 84 -6.78 14.90 -6.59
N ASP A 85 -7.02 15.83 -7.51
CA ASP A 85 -5.97 16.41 -8.35
C ASP A 85 -4.78 16.95 -7.55
N GLY A 86 -3.58 16.46 -7.89
CA GLY A 86 -2.33 16.77 -7.18
C GLY A 86 -2.02 15.78 -6.05
N SER A 87 -2.67 14.62 -6.02
CA SER A 87 -2.39 13.51 -5.11
C SER A 87 -1.58 12.43 -5.82
N TYR A 88 -0.51 11.97 -5.19
CA TYR A 88 0.40 11.00 -5.79
C TYR A 88 0.73 9.87 -4.82
N ALA A 89 1.15 8.74 -5.39
CA ALA A 89 1.59 7.57 -4.63
C ALA A 89 3.12 7.53 -4.55
N TYR A 90 3.65 7.18 -3.39
CA TYR A 90 5.00 6.66 -3.24
C TYR A 90 4.93 5.14 -3.07
N ILE A 91 5.44 4.37 -4.03
CA ILE A 91 5.38 2.91 -3.99
C ILE A 91 6.55 2.39 -3.14
N MET A 92 6.23 1.79 -2.00
CA MET A 92 7.17 1.12 -1.10
C MET A 92 7.21 -0.39 -1.36
N PRO A 93 8.39 -1.02 -1.23
CA PRO A 93 8.50 -2.47 -1.20
C PRO A 93 7.70 -3.10 -0.05
N ALA A 94 7.21 -4.32 -0.24
CA ALA A 94 6.35 -5.02 0.71
C ALA A 94 7.09 -5.30 2.05
N GLU A 95 8.38 -5.65 1.99
CA GLU A 95 9.21 -5.89 3.15
C GLU A 95 9.42 -4.63 4.02
N ARG A 96 9.19 -3.44 3.47
CA ARG A 96 9.18 -2.16 4.20
C ARG A 96 7.77 -1.66 4.55
N SER A 97 6.75 -2.47 4.28
CA SER A 97 5.33 -2.12 4.41
C SER A 97 4.59 -3.10 5.33
N ILE A 98 5.31 -3.66 6.31
CA ILE A 98 4.78 -4.53 7.36
C ILE A 98 4.07 -3.64 8.39
N ASP A 99 2.77 -3.83 8.53
CA ASP A 99 1.95 -3.18 9.56
C ASP A 99 1.88 -4.09 10.79
N ILE A 100 2.10 -3.53 11.98
CA ILE A 100 2.25 -4.32 13.21
C ILE A 100 0.92 -4.33 13.98
N ASP A 101 0.03 -5.22 13.59
CA ASP A 101 -1.26 -5.44 14.26
C ASP A 101 -1.22 -6.61 15.25
N SER A 102 -0.25 -7.51 15.10
CA SER A 102 -0.15 -8.74 15.89
C SER A 102 1.30 -9.11 16.21
N LEU A 103 1.44 -10.09 17.11
CA LEU A 103 2.75 -10.61 17.49
C LEU A 103 3.49 -11.29 16.32
N ILE A 104 2.76 -11.88 15.35
CA ILE A 104 3.40 -12.49 14.19
C ILE A 104 4.00 -11.42 13.27
N ASP A 105 3.34 -10.28 13.11
CA ASP A 105 3.84 -9.17 12.29
C ASP A 105 5.13 -8.60 12.85
N LEU A 106 5.21 -8.42 14.17
CA LEU A 106 6.42 -7.99 14.86
C LEU A 106 7.59 -8.95 14.59
N LYS A 107 7.36 -10.26 14.72
CA LYS A 107 8.41 -11.27 14.46
C LYS A 107 8.88 -11.25 13.01
N ILE A 108 7.98 -11.07 12.06
CA ILE A 108 8.33 -10.95 10.64
C ILE A 108 9.19 -9.69 10.43
N ALA A 109 8.79 -8.56 11.01
CA ALA A 109 9.56 -7.32 10.93
C ALA A 109 10.97 -7.47 11.53
N GLU A 110 11.11 -8.14 12.68
CA GLU A 110 12.41 -8.44 13.29
C GLU A 110 13.31 -9.28 12.37
N ILE A 111 12.77 -10.32 11.74
CA ILE A 111 13.51 -11.15 10.78
C ILE A 111 14.00 -10.30 9.60
N VAL A 112 13.11 -9.52 9.00
CA VAL A 112 13.45 -8.65 7.86
C VAL A 112 14.50 -7.60 8.24
N LEU A 113 14.43 -7.03 9.45
CA LEU A 113 15.44 -6.10 9.94
C LEU A 113 16.81 -6.78 10.09
N ASN A 114 16.86 -7.95 10.70
CA ASN A 114 18.10 -8.68 10.95
C ASN A 114 18.78 -9.17 9.65
N GLU A 115 18.02 -9.57 8.63
CA GLU A 115 18.60 -9.91 7.31
C GLU A 115 19.30 -8.71 6.65
N ASN A 116 18.84 -7.49 6.94
CA ASN A 116 19.44 -6.27 6.42
C ASN A 116 20.69 -5.83 7.21
N GLU A 117 20.88 -6.32 8.43
CA GLU A 117 22.08 -6.06 9.26
C GLU A 117 23.23 -7.04 8.98
N ILE A 118 22.98 -8.16 8.30
CA ILE A 118 24.00 -9.18 7.96
C ILE A 118 24.72 -8.84 6.62
N LYS A 119 24.54 -7.63 6.08
CA LYS A 119 25.25 -7.15 4.89
C LYS A 119 26.58 -6.48 5.21
#